data_AF-A0A4Y2P6L1-F1
#
_entry.id   AF-A0A4Y2P6L1-F1
#
_cell.length_a   1.000
_cell.length_b   1.000
_cell.length_c   1.000
_cell.angle_alpha   90.00
_cell.angle_beta   90.00
_cell.angle_gamma   90.00
#
_symmetry.space_group_name_H-M   'P 1'
#
loop_
_entity.id
_entity.type
_entity.pdbx_description
1 polymer ?
#
loop_
_entity_poly.entity_id
_entity_poly.type
_entity_poly.pdbx_seq_one_letter_code
_entity_poly.pdbx_strand_id
1 'polypeptide(L)'
;MESGKVLPFLCLILVCLLHLSHGLCPPNEELVDCRNDCNTCELQGVCYDCSTVSCDCIPDFARDTNGVCIPKSLCSPQMEKSIEQGQEDMKKGQEEMKKGQEEMKKGEEEMKKRQEEMKK
;
A
#
# COMPACT_ATOMS: atom_id res chain seq x y z
N MET A 1 44.35 -6.99 17.28
CA MET A 1 43.71 -5.70 17.64
C MET A 1 42.76 -5.33 16.51
N GLU A 2 41.56 -5.91 16.51
CA GLU A 2 40.49 -5.59 15.56
C GLU A 2 39.56 -4.56 16.20
N SER A 3 39.85 -3.27 16.01
CA SER A 3 39.07 -2.18 16.63
C SER A 3 38.57 -1.16 15.60
N GLY A 4 38.39 -1.57 14.34
CA GLY A 4 38.09 -0.64 13.23
C GLY A 4 36.74 -0.81 12.54
N LYS A 5 35.90 -1.79 12.91
CA LYS A 5 34.68 -2.14 12.14
C LYS A 5 33.36 -1.83 12.83
N VAL A 6 33.35 -1.39 14.09
CA VAL A 6 32.10 -1.24 14.88
C VAL A 6 31.36 0.08 14.57
N LEU A 7 32.11 1.12 14.20
CA LEU A 7 31.59 2.47 13.96
C LEU A 7 30.61 2.61 12.77
N PRO A 8 30.81 1.99 11.59
CA PRO A 8 29.87 2.13 10.47
C PRO A 8 28.55 1.39 10.69
N PHE A 9 28.55 0.27 11.42
CA PHE A 9 27.32 -0.48 11.73
C PHE A 9 26.42 0.30 12.70
N LEU A 10 26.99 0.98 13.70
CA LEU A 10 26.24 1.86 14.60
C LEU A 10 25.63 3.06 13.87
N CYS A 11 26.34 3.63 12.89
CA CYS A 11 25.83 4.72 12.07
C CYS A 11 24.66 4.26 11.18
N LEU A 12 24.74 3.06 10.59
CA LEU A 12 23.66 2.46 9.80
C LEU A 12 22.42 2.14 10.66
N ILE A 13 22.61 1.67 11.90
CA ILE A 13 21.53 1.45 12.86
C ILE A 13 20.89 2.79 13.26
N LEU A 14 21.66 3.84 13.51
CA LEU A 14 21.15 5.19 13.81
C LEU A 14 20.37 5.80 12.63
N VAL A 15 20.85 5.63 11.39
CA VAL A 15 20.15 6.09 10.18
C VAL A 15 18.88 5.26 9.93
N CYS A 16 18.89 3.95 10.18
CA CYS A 16 17.68 3.12 10.14
C CYS A 16 16.66 3.51 11.22
N LEU A 17 17.10 3.81 12.44
CA LEU A 17 16.24 4.30 13.53
C LEU A 17 15.71 5.72 13.24
N LEU A 18 16.52 6.59 12.63
CA LEU A 18 16.13 7.94 12.18
C LEU A 18 15.18 7.91 10.98
N HIS A 19 15.25 6.90 10.11
CA HIS A 19 14.28 6.74 9.01
C HIS A 19 12.96 6.10 9.46
N LEU A 20 12.95 5.45 10.63
CA LEU A 20 11.74 4.86 11.23
C LEU A 20 10.78 5.92 11.80
N SER A 21 11.19 7.18 11.92
CA SER A 21 10.34 8.28 12.38
C SER A 21 9.41 8.88 11.33
N HIS A 22 9.39 8.35 10.09
CA HIS A 22 8.37 8.70 9.08
C HIS A 22 7.00 8.00 9.34
N GLY A 23 6.82 7.37 10.51
CA GLY A 23 5.61 6.63 10.89
C GLY A 23 4.78 7.26 12.01
N LEU A 24 4.75 8.58 12.15
CA LEU A 24 3.93 9.22 13.20
C LEU A 24 2.43 9.14 12.90
N CYS A 25 2.06 9.11 11.62
CA CYS A 25 0.67 9.09 11.17
C CYS A 25 0.36 7.91 10.24
N PRO A 26 -0.88 7.41 10.22
CA PRO A 26 -1.33 6.40 9.25
C PRO A 26 -1.17 6.86 7.79
N PRO A 27 -1.29 5.94 6.81
CA PRO A 27 -1.30 6.31 5.40
C PRO A 27 -2.35 7.38 5.07
N ASN A 28 -2.00 8.31 4.18
CA ASN A 28 -2.83 9.46 3.79
C ASN A 28 -3.13 10.44 4.94
N GLU A 29 -2.35 10.39 6.01
CA GLU A 29 -2.42 11.36 7.11
C GLU A 29 -1.09 12.07 7.30
N GLU A 30 -1.15 13.34 7.70
CA GLU A 30 -0.02 14.14 8.11
C GLU A 30 -0.23 14.69 9.52
N LEU A 31 0.89 14.93 10.22
CA LEU A 31 0.81 15.51 11.55
C LEU A 31 0.47 16.99 11.41
N VAL A 32 -0.67 17.39 11.96
CA VAL A 32 -1.14 18.77 11.95
C VAL A 32 -1.29 19.29 13.37
N ASP A 33 -1.16 20.60 13.53
CA ASP A 33 -1.46 21.27 14.79
C ASP A 33 -2.95 21.17 15.16
N CYS A 34 -3.80 21.04 14.13
CA CYS A 34 -5.25 21.02 14.26
C CYS A 34 -5.91 19.95 13.40
N ARG A 35 -6.42 18.90 14.02
CA ARG A 35 -7.17 17.86 13.32
C ARG A 35 -8.58 18.33 12.99
N ASN A 36 -8.95 18.25 11.72
CA ASN A 36 -10.28 18.57 11.25
C ASN A 36 -11.20 17.33 11.27
N ASP A 37 -11.84 17.09 12.41
CA ASP A 37 -12.79 15.99 12.58
C ASP A 37 -14.05 16.10 11.68
N CYS A 38 -14.24 17.25 11.03
CA CYS A 38 -15.33 17.51 10.08
C CYS A 38 -14.92 17.31 8.61
N ASN A 39 -13.73 16.77 8.34
CA ASN A 39 -13.33 16.30 7.01
C ASN A 39 -13.61 14.80 6.88
N THR A 40 -14.89 14.44 6.83
CA THR A 40 -15.35 13.06 6.65
C THR A 40 -16.05 12.88 5.30
N CYS A 41 -16.31 11.64 4.91
CA CYS A 41 -17.07 11.35 3.70
C CYS A 41 -18.55 11.77 3.80
N GLU A 42 -19.09 11.84 5.02
CA GLU A 42 -20.48 12.27 5.27
C GLU A 42 -20.59 13.79 5.40
N LEU A 43 -19.57 14.43 5.98
CA LEU A 43 -19.53 15.86 6.22
C LEU A 43 -18.24 16.43 5.62
N GLN A 44 -18.36 17.32 4.65
CA GLN A 44 -17.22 18.03 4.08
C GLN A 44 -17.20 19.46 4.62
N GLY A 45 -16.40 19.70 5.66
CA GLY A 45 -16.30 21.00 6.30
C GLY A 45 -14.97 21.23 6.99
N VAL A 46 -14.86 22.39 7.64
CA VAL A 46 -13.74 22.74 8.52
C VAL A 46 -14.31 23.03 9.89
N CYS A 47 -13.93 22.22 10.88
CA CYS A 47 -14.19 22.49 12.27
C CYS A 47 -12.94 23.09 12.91
N TYR A 48 -13.11 24.21 13.61
CA TYR A 48 -12.02 24.95 14.24
C TYR A 48 -11.81 24.59 15.71
N ASP A 49 -12.49 23.54 16.19
CA ASP A 49 -12.34 23.11 17.59
C ASP A 49 -11.07 22.28 17.72
N CYS A 50 -10.08 22.87 18.38
CA CYS A 50 -8.69 22.46 18.24
C CYS A 50 -8.07 22.26 19.62
N SER A 51 -7.91 21.00 20.02
CA SER A 51 -7.46 20.68 21.38
C SER A 51 -6.01 20.18 21.46
N THR A 52 -5.48 19.52 20.42
CA THR A 52 -4.14 18.90 20.43
C THR A 52 -3.58 18.64 19.03
N VAL A 53 -2.25 18.65 18.89
CA VAL A 53 -1.51 18.14 17.71
C VAL A 53 -1.90 16.67 17.46
N SER A 54 -2.31 16.34 16.24
CA SER A 54 -2.80 15.01 15.87
C SER A 54 -2.66 14.75 14.37
N CYS A 55 -2.91 13.52 13.93
CA CYS A 55 -2.86 13.14 12.53
C CYS A 55 -4.15 13.53 11.81
N ASP A 56 -4.02 14.20 10.67
CA ASP A 56 -5.15 14.58 9.82
C ASP A 56 -4.99 14.20 8.36
N CYS A 57 -6.11 14.02 7.67
CA CYS A 57 -6.09 13.64 6.26
C CYS A 57 -5.34 14.70 5.44
N ILE A 58 -4.43 14.25 4.58
CA ILE A 58 -3.78 15.12 3.60
C ILE A 58 -4.81 15.70 2.60
N PRO A 59 -4.46 16.77 1.86
CA PRO A 59 -5.36 17.36 0.86
C PRO A 59 -5.92 16.32 -0.13
N ASP A 60 -7.20 16.50 -0.50
CA ASP A 60 -8.00 15.57 -1.33
C ASP A 60 -8.40 14.23 -0.71
N PHE A 61 -8.10 14.00 0.57
CA PHE A 61 -8.57 12.85 1.34
C PHE A 61 -9.61 13.27 2.39
N ALA A 62 -10.47 12.34 2.76
CA ALA A 62 -11.47 12.47 3.81
C ALA A 62 -11.61 11.16 4.59
N ARG A 63 -12.01 11.25 5.86
CA ARG A 63 -12.22 10.05 6.70
C ARG A 63 -13.49 9.31 6.32
N ASP A 64 -13.37 8.01 6.11
CA ASP A 64 -14.50 7.10 5.95
C ASP A 64 -15.16 6.77 7.31
N THR A 65 -16.17 5.89 7.30
CA THR A 65 -16.86 5.41 8.49
C THR A 65 -16.00 4.51 9.39
N ASN A 66 -14.88 4.00 8.87
CA ASN A 66 -13.88 3.23 9.63
C ASN A 66 -12.78 4.11 10.23
N GLY A 67 -12.80 5.42 9.96
CA GLY A 67 -11.80 6.38 10.43
C GLY A 67 -10.53 6.44 9.59
N VAL A 68 -10.53 5.84 8.39
CA VAL A 68 -9.39 5.80 7.46
C VAL A 68 -9.51 6.94 6.45
N CYS A 69 -8.42 7.68 6.22
CA CYS A 69 -8.38 8.71 5.18
C CYS A 69 -8.32 8.07 3.77
N ILE A 70 -9.41 8.20 3.02
CA ILE A 70 -9.57 7.74 1.64
C ILE A 70 -9.68 8.93 0.68
N PRO A 71 -9.34 8.78 -0.60
CA PRO A 71 -9.55 9.85 -1.58
C PRO A 71 -11.02 10.28 -1.59
N LYS A 72 -11.29 11.59 -1.64
CA LYS A 72 -12.67 12.13 -1.63
C LYS A 72 -13.55 11.60 -2.75
N SER A 73 -12.93 11.20 -3.87
CA SER A 73 -13.62 10.52 -4.98
C SER A 73 -14.27 9.20 -4.60
N LEU A 74 -13.82 8.57 -3.51
CA LEU A 74 -14.30 7.28 -3.00
C LEU A 74 -15.41 7.41 -1.95
N CYS A 75 -15.70 8.62 -1.46
CA CYS A 75 -16.71 8.84 -0.43
C CYS A 75 -18.15 8.50 -0.86
N SER A 76 -18.39 8.19 -2.13
CA SER A 76 -19.70 7.72 -2.59
C SER A 76 -19.81 6.19 -2.45
N PRO A 77 -20.88 5.65 -1.85
CA PRO A 77 -21.06 4.21 -1.66
C PRO A 77 -21.17 3.40 -2.97
N GLN A 78 -21.41 4.07 -4.10
CA GLN A 78 -21.36 3.44 -5.44
C GLN A 78 -19.92 3.19 -5.93
N MET A 79 -18.97 4.01 -5.46
CA MET A 79 -17.56 3.92 -5.85
C MET A 79 -16.84 2.82 -5.07
N GLU A 80 -17.11 2.65 -3.78
CA GLU A 80 -16.55 1.54 -2.97
C GLU A 80 -16.82 0.18 -3.61
N LYS A 81 -18.08 -0.08 -3.99
CA LYS A 81 -18.48 -1.32 -4.67
C LYS A 81 -17.75 -1.53 -5.99
N SER A 82 -17.53 -0.46 -6.74
CA SER A 82 -16.86 -0.52 -8.04
C SER A 82 -15.36 -0.82 -7.89
N ILE A 83 -14.73 -0.31 -6.83
CA ILE A 83 -13.32 -0.59 -6.50
C ILE A 83 -13.15 -1.99 -5.97
N GLU A 84 -14.02 -2.42 -5.06
CA GLU A 84 -13.98 -3.78 -4.52
C GLU A 84 -14.14 -4.82 -5.65
N GLN A 85 -15.10 -4.60 -6.55
CA GLN A 85 -15.27 -5.44 -7.74
C GLN A 85 -14.02 -5.42 -8.64
N GLY A 86 -13.47 -4.23 -8.91
CA GLY A 86 -12.26 -4.10 -9.72
C GLY A 86 -11.03 -4.78 -9.11
N GLN A 87 -10.89 -4.76 -7.78
CA GLN A 87 -9.83 -5.47 -7.07
C GLN A 87 -10.01 -6.99 -7.13
N GLU A 88 -11.25 -7.48 -7.00
CA GLU A 88 -11.55 -8.90 -7.13
C GLU A 88 -11.26 -9.40 -8.56
N ASP A 89 -11.67 -8.64 -9.57
CA ASP A 89 -11.43 -8.97 -10.98
C ASP A 89 -9.93 -8.97 -11.31
N MET A 90 -9.17 -8.01 -10.77
CA MET A 90 -7.71 -8.00 -10.92
C MET A 90 -7.05 -9.22 -10.28
N LYS A 91 -7.52 -9.63 -9.08
CA LYS A 91 -7.00 -10.80 -8.39
C LYS A 91 -7.28 -12.09 -9.18
N LYS A 92 -8.49 -12.23 -9.74
CA LYS A 92 -8.83 -13.34 -10.66
C LYS A 92 -7.94 -13.34 -11.89
N GLY A 93 -7.75 -12.18 -12.53
CA GLY A 93 -6.86 -12.06 -13.69
C GLY A 93 -5.41 -12.46 -13.39
N GLN A 94 -4.89 -12.13 -12.19
CA GLN A 94 -3.57 -12.57 -11.76
C GLN A 94 -3.49 -14.10 -11.55
N GLU A 95 -4.53 -14.72 -11.00
CA GLU A 95 -4.58 -16.17 -10.83
C GLU A 95 -4.65 -16.90 -12.18
N GLU A 96 -5.45 -16.41 -13.12
CA GLU A 96 -5.52 -16.96 -14.47
C GLU A 96 -4.18 -16.83 -15.21
N MET A 97 -3.51 -15.68 -15.10
CA MET A 97 -2.18 -15.49 -15.67
C MET A 97 -1.16 -16.47 -15.08
N LYS A 98 -1.19 -16.72 -13.77
CA LYS A 98 -0.32 -17.73 -13.14
C LYS A 98 -0.58 -19.13 -13.69
N LYS A 99 -1.86 -19.53 -13.83
CA LYS A 99 -2.21 -20.81 -14.44
C LYS A 99 -1.71 -20.92 -15.88
N GLY A 100 -1.90 -19.88 -16.69
CA GLY A 100 -1.38 -19.84 -18.06
C GLY A 100 0.15 -19.95 -18.13
N GLN A 101 0.87 -19.34 -17.18
CA GLN A 101 2.33 -19.49 -17.07
C GLN A 101 2.74 -20.93 -16.70
N GLU A 102 2.00 -21.61 -15.82
CA GLU A 102 2.27 -23.01 -15.48
C GLU A 102 2.01 -23.95 -16.65
N GLU A 103 0.93 -23.75 -17.41
CA GLU A 103 0.63 -24.52 -18.61
C GLU A 103 1.68 -24.32 -19.70
N MET A 104 2.14 -23.08 -19.90
CA MET A 104 3.21 -22.78 -20.84
C MET A 104 4.51 -23.49 -20.48
N LYS A 105 4.90 -23.49 -19.19
CA LYS A 105 6.08 -24.23 -18.71
C LYS A 105 5.97 -25.73 -18.97
N LYS A 106 4.80 -26.33 -18.70
CA LYS A 106 4.56 -27.74 -19.01
C LYS A 106 4.67 -28.02 -20.51
N GLY A 107 4.08 -27.17 -21.35
CA GLY A 107 4.19 -27.30 -22.80
C GLY A 107 5.64 -27.18 -23.30
N GLU A 108 6.44 -26.30 -22.69
CA GLU A 108 7.86 -26.14 -23.00
C GLU A 108 8.67 -27.39 -22.62
N GLU A 109 8.40 -27.99 -21.45
CA GLU A 109 9.02 -29.25 -21.04
C GLU A 109 8.66 -30.41 -21.98
N GLU A 110 7.39 -30.52 -22.38
CA GLU A 110 6.95 -31.54 -23.34
C GLU A 110 7.61 -31.37 -24.72
N MET A 111 7.69 -30.14 -25.22
CA MET A 111 8.38 -29.81 -26.47
C MET A 111 9.86 -30.18 -26.41
N LYS A 112 10.53 -29.86 -25.30
CA LYS A 112 11.94 -30.21 -25.11
C LYS A 112 12.15 -31.72 -25.12
N LYS A 113 11.27 -32.48 -24.45
CA LYS A 113 11.31 -33.94 -24.44
C LYS A 113 11.15 -34.53 -25.85
N ARG A 114 10.20 -34.02 -26.65
CA ARG A 114 10.02 -34.44 -28.05
C ARG A 114 11.25 -34.14 -28.92
N GLN A 115 11.88 -32.98 -28.72
CA GLN A 115 13.11 -32.65 -29.44
C GLN A 115 14.27 -33.58 -29.11
N GLU A 116 14.39 -34.04 -27.86
CA GLU A 116 15.41 -35.03 -27.49
C GLU A 116 15.13 -36.41 -28.10
N GLU A 117 13.86 -36.84 -28.14
CA GLU A 117 13.47 -38.11 -28.79
C GLU A 117 13.76 -38.10 -30.30
N MET A 118 13.57 -36.97 -30.99
CA MET A 118 13.87 -36.86 -32.43
C MET A 118 15.36 -36.79 -32.76
N LYS A 119 16.22 -36.44 -31.79
CA LYS A 119 17.68 -36.39 -31.98
C LYS A 119 18.37 -37.75 -31.76
N LYS A 120 17.61 -38.75 -31.32
CA LYS A 120 18.07 -40.11 -31.03
C LYS A 120 17.87 -41.01 -32.25
#